data_AF-A0A3A8YCM9-F1
#
_entry.id   AF-A0A3A8YCM9-F1
#
_cell.length_a   1.000
_cell.length_b   1.000
_cell.length_c   1.000
_cell.angle_alpha   90.00
_cell.angle_beta   90.00
_cell.angle_gamma   90.00
#
_symmetry.space_group_name_H-M   'P 1'
#
loop_
_entity.id
_entity.type
_entity.pdbx_description
1 polymer ?
#
loop_
_entity_poly.entity_id
_entity_poly.type
_entity_poly.pdbx_seq_one_letter_code
_entity_poly.pdbx_strand_id
1 'polypeptide(L)'
;MIRLALFFLILSLAAVSDIRKRMIPDWMPFFIAGVSLFPSEPVYLTGLLVALPLLVAGITVGGIGGGDIKLTGACGLVLGFERTLAGLLMALSFLLLFHAVRQCVRKIRKANCVAEKEQAYPLVPFLLLGMVISVLSLL
;
A
#
# COMPACT_ATOMS: atom_id res chain seq x y z
N MET A 1 -13.53 -0.09 -16.73
CA MET A 1 -12.56 -1.23 -16.72
C MET A 1 -11.11 -0.81 -17.02
N ILE A 2 -10.85 -0.01 -18.07
CA ILE A 2 -9.48 0.42 -18.44
C ILE A 2 -8.76 1.20 -17.32
N ARG A 3 -9.47 2.08 -16.59
CA ARG A 3 -8.93 2.84 -15.45
C ARG A 3 -8.38 1.95 -14.33
N LEU A 4 -9.12 0.89 -13.96
CA LEU A 4 -8.69 -0.09 -12.95
C LEU A 4 -7.50 -0.91 -13.44
N ALA A 5 -7.49 -1.33 -14.71
CA ALA A 5 -6.37 -2.08 -15.28
C ALA A 5 -5.07 -1.25 -15.30
N LEU A 6 -5.13 0.02 -15.72
CA LEU A 6 -4.00 0.94 -15.68
C LEU A 6 -3.56 1.23 -14.24
N PHE A 7 -4.51 1.38 -13.32
CA PHE A 7 -4.23 1.54 -11.90
C PHE A 7 -3.44 0.35 -11.35
N PHE A 8 -3.94 -0.89 -11.53
CA PHE A 8 -3.23 -2.09 -11.07
C PHE A 8 -1.88 -2.27 -11.76
N LEU A 9 -1.76 -1.91 -13.04
CA LEU A 9 -0.50 -1.93 -13.76
C LEU A 9 0.53 -0.99 -13.09
N ILE A 10 0.15 0.26 -12.80
CA ILE A 10 1.04 1.23 -12.14
C ILE A 10 1.35 0.78 -10.71
N LEU A 11 0.36 0.29 -9.98
CA LEU A 11 0.54 -0.23 -8.63
C LEU A 11 1.49 -1.44 -8.61
N SER A 12 1.42 -2.31 -9.63
CA SER A 12 2.32 -3.45 -9.80
C SER A 12 3.75 -2.99 -10.11
N LEU A 13 3.90 -1.95 -10.94
CA LEU A 13 5.19 -1.30 -11.19
C LEU A 13 5.75 -0.68 -9.91
N ALA A 14 4.89 -0.08 -9.08
CA ALA A 14 5.23 0.45 -7.76
C ALA A 14 5.70 -0.67 -6.83
N ALA A 15 4.98 -1.79 -6.75
CA ALA A 15 5.35 -2.94 -5.93
C ALA A 15 6.69 -3.57 -6.39
N VAL A 16 6.88 -3.75 -7.70
CA VAL A 16 8.14 -4.28 -8.25
C VAL A 16 9.29 -3.30 -8.00
N SER A 17 9.05 -1.99 -8.12
CA SER A 17 10.06 -0.96 -7.83
C SER A 17 10.40 -0.89 -6.34
N ASP A 18 9.42 -1.04 -5.46
CA ASP A 18 9.57 -1.09 -4.01
C ASP A 18 10.44 -2.27 -3.58
N ILE A 19 10.18 -3.47 -4.15
CA ILE A 19 10.99 -4.68 -3.95
C ILE A 19 12.43 -4.51 -4.48
N ARG A 20 12.60 -3.84 -5.64
CA ARG A 20 13.90 -3.74 -6.34
C ARG A 20 14.80 -2.62 -5.82
N LYS A 21 14.25 -1.47 -5.44
CA LYS A 21 15.02 -0.25 -5.15
C LYS A 21 14.84 0.31 -3.74
N ARG A 22 13.85 -0.14 -2.96
CA ARG A 22 13.58 0.33 -1.57
C ARG A 22 13.52 1.85 -1.41
N MET A 23 13.23 2.56 -2.49
CA MET A 23 12.95 3.98 -2.53
C MET A 23 11.72 4.12 -3.40
N ILE A 24 10.64 4.60 -2.80
CA ILE A 24 9.43 4.98 -3.52
C ILE A 24 9.82 6.19 -4.38
N PRO A 25 9.94 6.06 -5.72
CA PRO A 25 10.24 7.21 -6.55
C PRO A 25 9.04 8.15 -6.48
N ASP A 26 9.28 9.43 -6.15
CA ASP A 26 8.23 10.45 -5.93
C ASP A 26 7.27 10.66 -7.12
N TRP A 27 7.58 10.09 -8.29
CA TRP A 27 6.82 10.27 -9.52
C TRP A 27 5.65 9.27 -9.63
N MET A 28 5.65 8.17 -8.88
CA MET A 28 4.62 7.12 -8.97
C MET A 28 3.20 7.59 -8.56
N PRO A 29 3.02 8.31 -7.43
CA PRO A 29 1.72 8.86 -7.05
C PRO A 29 1.19 9.87 -8.07
N PHE A 30 2.09 10.55 -8.79
CA PHE A 30 1.73 11.49 -9.85
C PHE A 30 1.10 10.78 -11.06
N PHE A 31 1.61 9.60 -11.44
CA PHE A 31 1.00 8.77 -12.48
C PHE A 31 -0.37 8.23 -12.07
N ILE A 32 -0.55 7.82 -10.82
CA ILE A 32 -1.86 7.36 -10.32
C ILE A 32 -2.87 8.52 -10.30
N ALA A 33 -2.45 9.71 -9.85
CA ALA A 33 -3.27 10.91 -9.92
C ALA A 33 -3.62 11.28 -11.38
N GLY A 34 -2.67 11.13 -12.31
CA GLY A 34 -2.90 11.33 -13.75
C GLY A 34 -3.90 10.33 -14.34
N VAL A 35 -3.84 9.05 -13.96
CA VAL A 35 -4.85 8.05 -14.36
C VAL A 35 -6.21 8.33 -13.74
N SER A 36 -6.25 8.97 -12.57
CA SER A 36 -7.50 9.42 -11.95
C SER A 36 -8.17 10.59 -12.70
N LEU A 37 -7.38 11.43 -13.38
CA LEU A 37 -7.85 12.57 -14.20
C LEU A 37 -8.38 12.17 -15.58
N PHE A 38 -8.29 10.89 -15.98
CA PHE A 38 -8.89 10.45 -17.24
C PHE A 38 -10.43 10.55 -17.17
N PRO A 39 -11.08 11.16 -18.18
CA PRO A 39 -12.30 11.95 -18.01
C PRO A 39 -13.61 11.15 -17.87
N SER A 40 -13.57 9.83 -17.72
CA SER A 40 -14.78 9.00 -17.88
C SER A 40 -15.53 8.68 -16.59
N GLU A 41 -15.00 8.95 -15.39
CA GLU A 41 -15.67 8.60 -14.12
C GLU A 41 -15.41 9.61 -13.00
N PRO A 42 -16.34 9.76 -12.03
CA PRO A 42 -16.19 10.71 -10.93
C PRO A 42 -14.91 10.43 -10.11
N VAL A 43 -14.17 11.50 -9.82
CA VAL A 43 -13.03 11.44 -8.91
C VAL A 43 -13.56 11.40 -7.47
N TYR A 44 -13.25 10.32 -6.75
CA TYR A 44 -13.68 10.17 -5.36
C TYR A 44 -12.75 10.94 -4.43
N LEU A 45 -12.97 12.26 -4.30
CA LEU A 45 -12.23 13.09 -3.34
C LEU A 45 -12.31 12.57 -1.91
N THR A 46 -13.42 11.91 -1.56
CA THR A 46 -13.61 11.24 -0.26
C THR A 46 -12.57 10.16 -0.01
N GLY A 47 -12.04 9.50 -1.05
CA GLY A 47 -11.00 8.49 -0.90
C GLY A 47 -9.66 9.05 -0.43
N LEU A 48 -9.40 10.36 -0.60
CA LEU A 48 -8.20 11.01 -0.06
C LEU A 48 -8.18 10.96 1.48
N LEU A 49 -9.35 10.91 2.13
CA LEU A 49 -9.46 10.78 3.59
C LEU A 49 -8.90 9.46 4.10
N VAL A 50 -8.75 8.42 3.26
CA VAL A 50 -8.12 7.16 3.69
C VAL A 50 -6.62 7.33 4.00
N ALA A 51 -5.99 8.38 3.46
CA ALA A 51 -4.61 8.71 3.81
C ALA A 51 -4.46 9.32 5.22
N LEU A 52 -5.53 9.86 5.82
CA LEU A 52 -5.50 10.47 7.16
C LEU A 52 -5.13 9.49 8.26
N PRO A 53 -5.77 8.29 8.38
CA PRO A 53 -5.36 7.29 9.36
C PRO A 53 -3.88 6.93 9.24
N LEU A 54 -3.36 6.83 8.01
CA LEU A 54 -1.96 6.52 7.75
C LEU A 54 -1.03 7.69 8.13
N LEU A 55 -1.47 8.92 7.90
CA LEU A 55 -0.78 10.15 8.30
C LEU A 55 -0.71 10.25 9.83
N VAL A 56 -1.83 10.05 10.52
CA VAL A 56 -1.90 10.06 11.99
C VAL A 56 -1.00 8.96 12.56
N ALA A 57 -1.04 7.75 12.01
CA ALA A 57 -0.15 6.67 12.43
C ALA A 57 1.33 6.99 12.17
N GLY A 58 1.64 7.63 11.03
CA GLY A 58 2.99 8.08 10.71
C GLY A 58 3.53 9.14 11.67
N ILE A 59 2.69 10.06 12.13
CA ILE A 59 3.08 11.12 13.09
C ILE A 59 3.16 10.57 14.53
N THR A 60 2.23 9.68 14.92
CA THR A 60 2.13 9.20 16.31
C THR A 60 3.08 8.05 16.63
N VAL A 61 3.24 7.09 15.72
CA VAL A 61 4.05 5.88 15.94
C VAL A 61 5.42 6.01 15.28
N GLY A 62 5.54 6.83 14.23
CA GLY A 62 6.74 6.87 13.39
C GLY A 62 6.89 5.58 12.56
N GLY A 63 7.64 5.67 11.46
CA GLY A 63 7.99 4.48 10.65
C GLY A 63 7.08 4.18 9.46
N ILE A 64 6.02 4.96 9.23
CA ILE A 64 5.27 4.94 7.96
C ILE A 64 5.89 5.94 6.99
N GLY A 65 6.24 5.48 5.79
CA GLY A 65 6.83 6.33 4.76
C GLY A 65 5.81 7.32 4.19
N GLY A 66 6.23 8.58 4.01
CA GLY A 66 5.39 9.59 3.33
C GLY A 66 4.95 9.18 1.92
N GLY A 67 5.74 8.32 1.25
CA GLY A 67 5.37 7.72 -0.02
C GLY A 67 4.14 6.80 0.06
N ASP A 68 4.02 5.99 1.12
CA ASP A 68 2.88 5.08 1.33
C ASP A 68 1.58 5.86 1.57
N ILE A 69 1.68 7.00 2.26
CA ILE A 69 0.55 7.91 2.52
C ILE A 69 0.06 8.53 1.20
N LYS A 70 0.98 9.07 0.38
CA LYS A 70 0.66 9.64 -0.94
C LYS A 70 0.06 8.57 -1.87
N LEU A 71 0.65 7.37 -1.88
CA LEU A 71 0.19 6.25 -2.71
C LEU A 71 -1.21 5.81 -2.30
N THR A 72 -1.46 5.64 -1.00
CA THR A 72 -2.78 5.27 -0.46
C THR A 72 -3.84 6.34 -0.78
N GLY A 73 -3.48 7.62 -0.67
CA GLY A 73 -4.37 8.72 -1.09
C GLY A 73 -4.70 8.66 -2.58
N ALA A 74 -3.71 8.36 -3.43
CA ALA A 74 -3.92 8.20 -4.87
C ALA A 74 -4.79 6.97 -5.19
N CYS A 75 -4.63 5.86 -4.47
CA CYS A 75 -5.55 4.70 -4.53
C CYS A 75 -6.98 5.09 -4.15
N GLY A 76 -7.12 5.91 -3.10
CA GLY A 76 -8.37 6.52 -2.65
C GLY A 76 -9.13 7.24 -3.76
N LEU A 77 -8.42 8.05 -4.54
CA LEU A 77 -9.02 8.81 -5.64
C LEU A 77 -9.58 7.93 -6.76
N VAL A 78 -9.01 6.73 -6.95
CA VAL A 78 -9.38 5.79 -8.02
C VAL A 78 -10.45 4.80 -7.55
N LEU A 79 -10.31 4.23 -6.36
CA LEU A 79 -11.17 3.15 -5.84
C LEU A 79 -12.30 3.65 -4.92
N GLY A 80 -12.21 4.89 -4.42
CA GLY A 80 -13.13 5.45 -3.43
C GLY A 80 -12.78 5.08 -1.98
N PHE A 81 -13.48 5.71 -1.03
CA PHE A 81 -13.18 5.60 0.41
C PHE A 81 -13.32 4.17 0.95
N GLU A 82 -14.49 3.55 0.81
CA GLU A 82 -14.79 2.21 1.36
C GLU A 82 -13.83 1.13 0.86
N ARG A 83 -13.60 1.06 -0.46
CA ARG A 83 -12.73 0.05 -1.08
C ARG A 83 -11.27 0.25 -0.69
N THR A 84 -10.81 1.50 -0.68
CA THR A 84 -9.42 1.81 -0.31
C THR A 84 -9.17 1.57 1.17
N LEU A 85 -10.15 1.88 2.04
CA LEU A 85 -10.07 1.61 3.47
C LEU A 85 -10.00 0.10 3.74
N ALA A 86 -10.91 -0.69 3.16
CA ALA A 86 -10.92 -2.14 3.29
C ALA A 86 -9.63 -2.77 2.75
N GLY A 87 -9.15 -2.33 1.58
CA GLY A 87 -7.90 -2.78 0.99
C GLY A 87 -6.68 -2.43 1.84
N LEU A 88 -6.64 -1.22 2.42
CA LEU A 88 -5.59 -0.79 3.33
C LEU A 88 -5.57 -1.62 4.62
N LEU A 89 -6.73 -1.88 5.23
CA LEU A 89 -6.84 -2.71 6.42
C LEU A 89 -6.37 -4.15 6.16
N MET A 90 -6.75 -4.72 5.01
CA MET A 90 -6.27 -6.03 4.57
C MET A 90 -4.75 -6.03 4.33
N ALA A 91 -4.21 -4.99 3.71
CA ALA A 91 -2.77 -4.88 3.49
C ALA A 91 -1.99 -4.82 4.81
N LEU A 92 -2.45 -3.99 5.76
CA LEU A 92 -1.84 -3.86 7.08
C LEU A 92 -1.97 -5.15 7.90
N SER A 93 -3.10 -5.85 7.81
CA SER A 93 -3.28 -7.13 8.51
C SER A 93 -2.35 -8.21 7.96
N PHE A 94 -2.18 -8.30 6.63
CA PHE A 94 -1.19 -9.19 6.01
C PHE A 94 0.24 -8.84 6.42
N LEU A 95 0.57 -7.54 6.48
CA LEU A 95 1.88 -7.08 6.93
C LEU A 95 2.15 -7.46 8.39
N LEU A 96 1.18 -7.24 9.29
CA LEU A 96 1.27 -7.65 10.70
C LEU A 96 1.39 -9.16 10.84
N LEU A 97 0.60 -9.93 10.08
CA LEU A 97 0.65 -11.38 10.11
C LEU A 97 2.02 -11.88 9.64
N PHE A 98 2.57 -11.31 8.56
CA PHE A 98 3.90 -11.64 8.08
C PHE A 98 4.98 -11.29 9.11
N HIS A 99 4.87 -10.14 9.77
CA HIS A 99 5.77 -9.73 10.85
C HIS A 99 5.69 -10.70 12.04
N ALA A 100 4.49 -11.06 12.46
CA ALA A 100 4.24 -11.99 13.57
C ALA A 100 4.77 -13.39 13.25
N VAL A 101 4.52 -13.93 12.06
CA VAL A 101 5.07 -15.21 11.60
C VAL A 101 6.58 -15.16 11.58
N ARG A 102 7.19 -14.11 11.01
CA ARG A 102 8.65 -13.96 10.98
C ARG A 102 9.24 -13.84 12.39
N GLN A 103 8.59 -13.11 13.29
CA GLN A 103 8.99 -13.01 14.69
C GLN A 103 8.87 -14.35 15.42
N CYS A 104 7.80 -15.11 15.16
CA CYS A 104 7.59 -16.44 15.71
C CYS A 104 8.64 -17.44 15.20
N VAL A 105 8.90 -17.45 13.88
CA VAL A 105 9.96 -18.24 13.26
C VAL A 105 11.33 -17.83 13.80
N ARG A 106 11.61 -16.53 14.01
CA ARG A 106 12.84 -16.06 14.65
C ARG A 106 12.93 -16.52 16.11
N LYS A 107 11.82 -16.52 16.85
CA LYS A 107 11.77 -16.99 18.25
C LYS A 107 12.03 -18.49 18.33
N ILE A 108 11.55 -19.28 17.36
CA ILE A 108 11.83 -20.72 17.21
C ILE A 108 13.27 -20.95 16.70
N ARG A 109 13.76 -20.12 15.76
CA ARG A 109 15.12 -20.17 15.20
C ARG A 109 16.20 -19.53 16.06
N LYS A 110 15.87 -18.92 17.21
CA LYS A 110 16.86 -18.36 18.17
C LYS A 110 17.84 -19.40 18.75
N ALA A 111 17.81 -20.65 18.28
CA ALA A 111 18.92 -21.61 18.41
C ALA A 111 20.07 -21.39 17.41
N ASN A 112 19.91 -20.64 16.32
CA ASN A 112 20.99 -20.38 15.35
C ASN A 112 20.96 -18.93 14.81
N CYS A 113 22.06 -18.22 15.06
CA CYS A 113 22.35 -16.84 14.73
C CYS A 113 21.90 -16.39 13.33
N VAL A 114 21.40 -15.15 13.22
CA VAL A 114 21.94 -14.04 12.41
C VAL A 114 20.96 -12.87 12.54
N ALA A 115 21.46 -11.76 13.08
CA ALA A 115 20.79 -10.47 13.07
C ALA A 115 20.72 -9.95 11.63
N GLU A 116 19.65 -10.27 10.91
CA GLU A 116 19.32 -9.52 9.69
C GLU A 116 18.93 -8.10 10.09
N LYS A 117 19.73 -7.13 9.60
CA LYS A 117 19.51 -5.68 9.67
C LYS A 117 18.02 -5.35 9.48
N GLU A 118 17.52 -4.38 10.24
CA GLU A 118 16.21 -3.75 10.05
C GLU A 118 16.02 -3.37 8.58
N GLN A 119 15.40 -4.26 7.81
CA GLN A 119 14.97 -3.97 6.47
C GLN A 119 13.55 -3.44 6.60
N ALA A 120 13.39 -2.15 6.30
CA ALA A 120 12.09 -1.53 6.11
C ALA A 120 11.25 -2.43 5.20
N TYR A 121 10.07 -2.82 5.68
CA TYR A 121 9.20 -3.74 4.97
C TYR A 121 8.66 -3.03 3.71
N PRO A 122 8.71 -3.69 2.52
CA PRO A 122 8.10 -3.15 1.32
C PRO A 122 6.58 -3.18 1.48
N LEU A 123 5.98 -2.05 1.86
CA LEU A 123 4.56 -1.90 2.16
C LEU A 123 3.69 -1.99 0.89
N VAL A 124 4.23 -1.53 -0.24
CA VAL A 124 3.53 -1.42 -1.53
C VAL A 124 3.02 -2.77 -2.08
N PRO A 125 3.78 -3.89 -2.06
CA PRO A 125 3.25 -5.18 -2.50
C PRO A 125 2.09 -5.70 -1.64
N PHE A 126 2.12 -5.47 -0.33
CA PHE A 126 0.98 -5.82 0.54
C PHE A 126 -0.22 -4.91 0.26
N LEU A 127 0.03 -3.62 0.02
CA LEU A 127 -0.99 -2.66 -0.39
C LEU A 127 -1.66 -3.11 -1.70
N LEU A 128 -0.88 -3.51 -2.70
CA LEU A 128 -1.41 -4.05 -3.95
C LEU A 128 -2.30 -5.26 -3.71
N LEU A 129 -1.83 -6.23 -2.91
CA LEU A 129 -2.60 -7.43 -2.62
C LEU A 129 -3.94 -7.09 -1.95
N GLY A 130 -3.90 -6.20 -0.95
CA GLY A 130 -5.10 -5.73 -0.25
C GLY A 130 -6.08 -5.01 -1.17
N MET A 131 -5.60 -4.15 -2.07
CA MET A 131 -6.44 -3.44 -3.03
C MET A 131 -7.07 -4.39 -4.07
N VAL A 132 -6.32 -5.40 -4.56
CA VAL A 132 -6.88 -6.42 -5.46
C VAL A 132 -8.00 -7.20 -4.78
N ILE A 133 -7.75 -7.68 -3.55
CA ILE A 133 -8.74 -8.46 -2.79
C ILE A 133 -9.97 -7.60 -2.49
N SER A 134 -9.79 -6.36 -2.04
CA SER A 134 -10.92 -5.48 -1.73
C SER A 134 -11.79 -5.18 -2.95
N VAL A 135 -11.19 -4.95 -4.11
CA VAL A 135 -11.94 -4.75 -5.35
C VAL A 135 -12.70 -6.02 -5.74
N LEU A 136 -12.10 -7.20 -5.59
CA LEU A 136 -12.75 -8.47 -5.89
C LEU A 136 -13.88 -8.81 -4.90
N SER A 137 -13.72 -8.49 -3.61
CA SER A 137 -14.71 -8.75 -2.57
C SER A 137 -15.92 -7.81 -2.61
N LEU A 138 -15.79 -6.66 -3.29
CA LEU A 138 -16.84 -5.65 -3.44
C LEU A 138 -17.36 -5.55 -4.90
N LEU A 139 -16.99 -6.51 -5.75
CA LEU A 139 -17.48 -6.67 -7.13
C LEU A 139 -18.78 -7.48 -7.15
#